data_AF-A0A354YW43-F1
#
_entry.id   AF-A0A354YW43-F1
#
_cell.length_a   1.000
_cell.length_b   1.000
_cell.length_c   1.000
_cell.angle_alpha   90.00
_cell.angle_beta   90.00
_cell.angle_gamma   90.00
#
_symmetry.space_group_name_H-M   'P 1'
#
loop_
_entity.id
_entity.type
_entity.pdbx_description
1 polymer ?
#
loop_
_entity_poly.entity_id
_entity_poly.type
_entity_poly.pdbx_seq_one_letter_code
_entity_poly.pdbx_strand_id
1 'polypeptide(L)'
;GSQEAEANMGEKLIIFMDFDGTISREDVCNKMAARYAGRDWEEINRLWEEGVITTGECASRILSSMEVGAAELEAFFQAQEVDPGFSSFLDWVRKKQHLPIILSDGYDRYIKSIL
;
A
#
# COMPACT_ATOMS: atom_id res chain seq x y z
N GLY A 1 4.28 43.49 -21.23
CA GLY A 1 4.97 42.28 -20.78
C GLY A 1 4.64 41.96 -19.34
N SER A 2 3.37 41.63 -19.04
CA SER A 2 2.95 41.24 -17.69
C SER A 2 1.71 40.34 -17.65
N GLN A 3 1.15 39.95 -18.80
CA GLN A 3 -0.03 39.06 -18.86
C GLN A 3 0.29 37.64 -19.35
N GLU A 4 1.51 37.39 -19.86
CA GLU A 4 1.93 36.05 -20.32
C GLU A 4 2.50 35.16 -19.20
N ALA A 5 2.74 35.71 -18.00
CA ALA A 5 3.29 34.97 -16.87
C ALA A 5 2.24 34.24 -16.01
N GLU A 6 0.94 34.52 -16.19
CA GLU A 6 -0.15 33.91 -15.41
C GLU A 6 -0.83 32.72 -16.11
N ALA A 7 -0.55 32.51 -17.41
CA ALA A 7 -1.19 31.50 -18.23
C ALA A 7 -0.45 30.15 -18.24
N ASN A 8 -0.26 29.52 -17.07
CA ASN A 8 -0.19 28.05 -16.91
C ASN A 8 0.02 27.56 -15.47
N MET A 9 -0.69 28.12 -14.49
CA MET A 9 -0.75 27.49 -13.16
C MET A 9 -1.80 26.37 -13.21
N GLY A 10 -1.45 25.23 -13.83
CA GLY A 10 -2.32 24.06 -13.90
C GLY A 10 -2.88 23.70 -12.53
N GLU A 11 -4.14 23.26 -12.48
CA GLU A 11 -4.84 22.97 -11.22
C GLU A 11 -4.01 22.03 -10.33
N LYS A 12 -3.86 22.41 -9.05
CA LYS A 12 -3.17 21.57 -8.07
C LYS A 12 -4.10 20.46 -7.61
N LEU A 13 -3.70 19.22 -7.88
CA LEU A 13 -4.44 18.02 -7.48
C LEU A 13 -3.94 17.48 -6.14
N ILE A 14 -4.84 16.83 -5.42
CA ILE A 14 -4.49 15.87 -4.36
C ILE A 14 -4.64 14.49 -4.99
N ILE A 15 -3.59 13.67 -4.91
CA ILE A 15 -3.53 12.35 -5.50
C ILE A 15 -3.42 11.34 -4.36
N PHE A 16 -4.49 10.59 -4.15
CA PHE A 16 -4.51 9.44 -3.24
C PHE A 16 -4.04 8.20 -3.99
N MET A 17 -3.14 7.44 -3.37
CA MET A 17 -2.58 6.22 -3.92
C MET A 17 -2.71 5.12 -2.88
N ASP A 18 -3.24 3.98 -3.30
CA ASP A 18 -3.10 2.75 -2.53
C ASP A 18 -1.64 2.28 -2.53
N PHE A 19 -1.30 1.30 -1.68
CA PHE A 19 0.03 0.75 -1.56
C PHE A 19 0.14 -0.67 -2.14
N ASP A 20 -0.69 -1.61 -1.71
CA ASP A 20 -0.59 -3.02 -2.04
C ASP A 20 -0.97 -3.28 -3.51
N GLY A 21 -0.04 -3.84 -4.30
CA GLY A 21 -0.24 -4.00 -5.75
C GLY A 21 -0.37 -2.70 -6.57
N THR A 22 -0.17 -1.54 -5.94
CA THR A 22 -0.17 -0.22 -6.59
C THR A 22 1.21 0.44 -6.51
N ILE A 23 1.70 0.75 -5.31
CA ILE A 23 3.07 1.27 -5.07
C ILE A 23 4.04 0.11 -4.93
N SER A 24 3.65 -0.91 -4.17
CA SER A 24 4.35 -2.18 -4.16
C SER A 24 3.98 -2.98 -5.41
N ARG A 25 4.94 -3.74 -5.95
CA ARG A 25 4.73 -4.53 -7.18
C ARG A 25 3.68 -5.62 -7.01
N GLU A 26 3.57 -6.17 -5.81
CA GLU A 26 2.63 -7.23 -5.46
C GLU A 26 1.88 -6.81 -4.20
N ASP A 27 0.74 -7.45 -3.95
CA ASP A 27 -0.01 -7.27 -2.71
C ASP A 27 0.77 -7.89 -1.52
N VAL A 28 1.38 -7.03 -0.71
CA VAL A 28 2.24 -7.44 0.41
C VAL A 28 1.40 -8.02 1.54
N CYS A 29 0.21 -7.47 1.79
CA CYS A 29 -0.71 -7.97 2.80
C CYS A 29 -1.14 -9.42 2.51
N ASN A 30 -1.59 -9.69 1.28
CA ASN A 30 -1.97 -11.04 0.85
C ASN A 30 -0.79 -12.00 0.83
N LYS A 31 0.40 -11.57 0.37
CA LYS A 31 1.61 -12.40 0.45
C LYS A 31 2.00 -12.72 1.89
N MET A 32 1.89 -11.76 2.80
CA MET A 32 2.18 -11.95 4.23
C MET A 32 1.21 -12.97 4.85
N ALA A 33 -0.09 -12.84 4.56
CA ALA A 33 -1.12 -13.77 5.01
C ALA A 33 -0.84 -15.19 4.46
N ALA A 34 -0.67 -15.34 3.15
CA ALA A 34 -0.41 -16.64 2.53
C ALA A 34 0.88 -17.32 3.05
N ARG A 35 1.87 -16.53 3.46
CA ARG A 35 3.16 -17.02 3.96
C ARG A 35 3.12 -17.46 5.43
N TYR A 36 2.41 -16.70 6.27
CA TYR A 36 2.57 -16.78 7.73
C TYR A 36 1.26 -17.06 8.49
N ALA A 37 0.10 -16.85 7.89
CA ALA A 37 -1.19 -17.12 8.51
C ALA A 37 -1.51 -18.62 8.52
N GLY A 38 -2.41 -19.03 9.42
CA GLY A 38 -2.91 -20.40 9.51
C GLY A 38 -3.68 -20.84 8.27
N ARG A 39 -4.04 -22.13 8.21
CA ARG A 39 -4.73 -22.73 7.04
C ARG A 39 -6.06 -22.09 6.65
N ASP A 40 -6.67 -21.33 7.57
CA ASP A 40 -8.00 -20.72 7.38
C ASP A 40 -7.93 -19.32 6.76
N TRP A 41 -6.74 -18.82 6.39
CA TRP A 41 -6.58 -17.45 5.87
C TRP A 41 -7.39 -17.19 4.59
N GLU A 42 -7.49 -18.18 3.69
CA GLU A 42 -8.28 -18.09 2.46
C GLU A 42 -9.78 -17.94 2.76
N GLU A 43 -10.27 -18.66 3.78
CA GLU A 43 -11.66 -18.57 4.21
C GLU A 43 -11.95 -17.23 4.89
N ILE A 44 -11.01 -16.73 5.70
CA ILE A 44 -11.12 -15.39 6.29
C ILE A 44 -11.19 -14.33 5.19
N ASN A 45 -10.34 -14.43 4.17
CA ASN A 45 -10.35 -13.52 3.02
C ASN A 45 -11.67 -13.60 2.24
N ARG A 46 -12.17 -14.81 1.96
CA ARG A 46 -13.47 -15.02 1.30
C ARG A 46 -14.61 -14.35 2.06
N LEU A 47 -14.66 -14.51 3.38
CA LEU A 47 -15.69 -13.88 4.22
C LEU A 47 -15.62 -12.34 4.17
N TRP A 48 -14.43 -11.78 4.03
CA TRP A 48 -14.24 -10.34 3.88
C TRP A 48 -14.69 -9.86 2.49
N GLU A 49 -14.30 -10.56 1.42
CA GLU A 49 -14.72 -10.26 0.04
C GLU A 49 -16.24 -10.34 -0.13
N GLU A 50 -16.90 -11.25 0.57
CA GLU A 50 -18.36 -11.39 0.60
C GLU A 50 -19.05 -10.35 1.49
N GLY A 51 -18.30 -9.51 2.19
CA GLY A 51 -18.81 -8.48 3.11
C GLY A 51 -19.41 -9.05 4.41
N VAL A 52 -19.13 -10.32 4.74
CA VAL A 52 -19.59 -10.98 5.97
C VAL A 52 -18.83 -10.47 7.20
N ILE A 53 -17.55 -10.14 7.02
CA ILE A 53 -16.72 -9.51 8.06
C ILE A 53 -16.10 -8.21 7.53
N THR A 54 -15.86 -7.27 8.43
CA THR A 54 -15.22 -5.99 8.12
C THR A 54 -13.72 -6.15 7.85
N THR A 55 -13.09 -5.16 7.20
CA THR A 55 -11.63 -5.13 7.00
C THR A 55 -10.87 -5.26 8.33
N GLY A 56 -11.33 -4.58 9.38
CA GLY A 56 -10.70 -4.67 10.71
C GLY A 56 -10.81 -6.06 11.34
N GLU A 57 -11.94 -6.75 11.16
CA GLU A 57 -12.11 -8.13 11.62
C GLU A 57 -11.26 -9.12 10.82
N CYS A 58 -11.19 -8.95 9.50
CA CYS A 58 -10.31 -9.73 8.62
C CYS A 58 -8.85 -9.60 9.07
N ALA A 59 -8.36 -8.37 9.17
CA ALA A 59 -7.00 -8.06 9.63
C ALA A 59 -6.72 -8.68 11.01
N SER A 60 -7.62 -8.50 11.98
CA SER A 60 -7.45 -9.06 13.33
C SER A 60 -7.32 -10.59 13.33
N ARG A 61 -8.17 -11.29 12.55
CA ARG A 61 -8.14 -12.76 12.47
C ARG A 61 -6.89 -13.25 11.77
N ILE A 62 -6.50 -12.64 10.65
CA ILE A 62 -5.28 -12.97 9.92
C ILE A 62 -4.06 -12.78 10.83
N LEU A 63 -3.89 -11.59 11.40
CA LEU A 63 -2.75 -11.27 12.25
C LEU A 63 -2.67 -12.16 13.50
N SER A 64 -3.80 -12.51 14.11
CA SER A 64 -3.85 -13.41 15.28
C SER A 64 -3.49 -14.86 14.93
N SER A 65 -3.64 -15.25 13.66
CA SER A 65 -3.29 -16.59 13.19
C SER A 65 -1.83 -16.72 12.73
N MET A 66 -1.09 -15.61 12.69
CA MET A 66 0.28 -15.61 12.18
C MET A 66 1.27 -16.16 13.21
N GLU A 67 2.10 -17.11 12.77
CA GLU A 67 3.21 -17.65 13.56
C GLU A 67 4.54 -17.20 12.95
N VAL A 68 4.98 -15.98 13.27
CA VAL A 68 6.24 -15.42 12.74
C VAL A 68 6.92 -14.49 13.73
N GLY A 69 8.25 -14.58 13.82
CA GLY A 69 9.07 -13.69 14.65
C GLY A 69 9.32 -12.33 13.98
N ALA A 70 9.53 -11.28 14.78
CA ALA A 70 9.71 -9.92 14.27
C ALA A 70 10.87 -9.78 13.26
N ALA A 71 11.99 -10.48 13.46
CA ALA A 71 13.15 -10.42 12.56
C ALA A 71 12.87 -11.07 11.19
N GLU A 72 12.15 -12.19 11.18
CA GLU A 72 11.75 -12.87 9.94
C GLU A 72 10.72 -12.03 9.18
N LEU A 73 9.76 -11.45 9.90
CA LEU A 73 8.76 -10.56 9.32
C LEU A 73 9.41 -9.31 8.71
N GLU A 74 10.41 -8.73 9.37
CA GLU A 74 11.16 -7.60 8.82
C GLU A 74 11.94 -7.98 7.56
N ALA A 75 12.63 -9.13 7.57
CA ALA A 75 13.33 -9.64 6.40
C ALA A 75 12.36 -9.86 5.21
N PHE A 76 11.14 -10.31 5.49
CA PHE A 76 10.10 -10.40 4.48
C PHE A 76 9.71 -9.04 3.92
N PHE A 77 9.52 -8.01 4.75
CA PHE A 77 9.20 -6.65 4.26
C PHE A 77 10.31 -6.06 3.40
N GLN A 78 11.57 -6.20 3.83
CA GLN A 78 12.74 -5.70 3.10
C GLN A 78 12.98 -6.40 1.75
N ALA A 79 12.39 -7.58 1.55
CA ALA A 79 12.46 -8.31 0.29
C ALA A 79 11.37 -7.93 -0.72
N GLN A 80 10.40 -7.07 -0.35
CA GLN A 80 9.36 -6.63 -1.27
C GLN A 80 9.87 -5.51 -2.18
N GLU A 81 9.32 -5.45 -3.39
CA GLU A 81 9.74 -4.49 -4.40
C GLU A 81 8.68 -3.42 -4.62
N VAL A 82 9.14 -2.18 -4.83
CA VAL A 82 8.33 -1.06 -5.29
C VAL A 82 8.16 -1.17 -6.81
N ASP A 83 6.99 -0.77 -7.33
CA ASP A 83 6.75 -0.64 -8.76
C ASP A 83 7.81 0.29 -9.40
N PRO A 84 8.54 -0.15 -10.44
CA PRO A 84 9.61 0.65 -11.06
C PRO A 84 9.14 2.00 -11.62
N GLY A 85 7.86 2.11 -11.99
CA GLY A 85 7.22 3.33 -12.48
C GLY A 85 6.87 4.32 -11.37
N PHE A 86 6.75 3.89 -10.12
CA PHE A 86 6.32 4.73 -9.00
C PHE A 86 7.24 5.95 -8.79
N SER A 87 8.56 5.77 -8.87
CA SER A 87 9.51 6.88 -8.70
C SER A 87 9.34 7.95 -9.78
N SER A 88 9.17 7.55 -11.04
CA SER A 88 8.94 8.48 -12.16
C SER A 88 7.59 9.18 -12.04
N PHE A 89 6.55 8.47 -11.59
CA PHE A 89 5.25 9.05 -11.30
C PHE A 89 5.32 10.10 -10.18
N LEU A 90 5.97 9.77 -9.05
CA LEU A 90 6.11 10.67 -7.91
C LEU A 90 6.89 11.94 -8.28
N ASP A 91 7.91 11.82 -9.12
CA ASP A 91 8.64 12.97 -9.67
C ASP A 91 7.74 13.87 -10.51
N TRP A 92 6.86 13.29 -11.33
CA TRP A 92 5.88 14.05 -12.10
C TRP A 92 4.89 14.78 -11.19
N VAL A 93 4.34 14.10 -10.19
CA VAL A 93 3.44 14.68 -9.17
C VAL A 93 4.09 15.90 -8.51
N ARG A 94 5.34 15.75 -8.06
CA ARG A 94 6.11 16.82 -7.39
C ARG A 94 6.42 17.98 -8.34
N LYS A 95 6.85 17.71 -9.58
CA LYS A 95 7.11 18.74 -10.60
C LYS A 95 5.87 19.57 -10.93
N LYS A 96 4.69 18.96 -10.86
CA LYS A 96 3.40 19.63 -11.07
C LYS A 96 2.82 20.27 -9.80
N GLN A 97 3.54 20.24 -8.69
CA GLN A 97 3.09 20.76 -7.39
C GLN A 97 1.75 20.16 -6.91
N HIS A 98 1.50 18.91 -7.29
CA HIS A 98 0.40 18.12 -6.75
C HIS A 98 0.78 17.56 -5.36
N LEU A 99 -0.22 17.21 -4.55
CA LEU A 99 -0.03 16.61 -3.23
C LEU A 99 -0.23 15.08 -3.30
N PRO A 100 0.84 14.27 -3.21
CA PRO A 100 0.70 12.82 -3.08
C PRO A 100 0.33 12.43 -1.64
N ILE A 101 -0.66 11.53 -1.50
CA ILE A 101 -1.06 10.93 -0.24
C ILE A 101 -1.13 9.41 -0.45
N ILE A 102 -0.43 8.65 0.39
CA ILE A 102 -0.64 7.20 0.47
C ILE A 102 -1.85 6.97 1.36
N LEU A 103 -2.87 6.34 0.81
CA LEU A 103 -4.11 5.97 1.50
C LEU A 103 -4.34 4.49 1.22
N SER A 104 -3.95 3.66 2.18
CA SER A 104 -3.97 2.20 2.07
C SER A 104 -4.60 1.60 3.33
N ASP A 105 -5.23 0.43 3.18
CA ASP A 105 -5.64 -0.42 4.30
C ASP A 105 -4.53 -1.37 4.77
N GLY A 106 -3.35 -1.25 4.16
CA GLY A 106 -2.13 -1.92 4.56
C GLY A 106 -1.53 -1.45 5.90
N TYR A 107 -0.52 -2.19 6.37
CA TYR A 107 0.08 -1.93 7.68
C TYR A 107 1.27 -0.98 7.61
N ASP A 108 1.23 0.05 8.46
CA ASP A 108 2.28 1.05 8.70
C ASP A 108 3.70 0.48 8.73
N ARG A 109 3.89 -0.71 9.33
CA ARG A 109 5.22 -1.29 9.53
C ARG A 109 5.90 -1.66 8.21
N TYR A 110 5.20 -2.32 7.29
CA TYR A 110 5.82 -2.72 6.02
C TYR A 110 5.89 -1.57 5.04
N ILE A 111 4.90 -0.67 5.03
CA ILE A 111 4.92 0.53 4.18
C ILE A 111 6.19 1.35 4.48
N LYS A 112 6.50 1.58 5.77
CA LYS A 112 7.72 2.27 6.21
C LYS A 112 9.01 1.48 6.03
N SER A 113 8.93 0.17 5.81
CA SER A 113 10.11 -0.68 5.61
C SER A 113 10.52 -0.71 4.14
N ILE A 114 9.53 -0.64 3.25
CA ILE A 114 9.69 -0.72 1.79
C ILE A 114 9.99 0.65 1.17
N LEU A 115 9.42 1.73 1.73
CA LEU A 115 9.64 3.13 1.30
C LEU A 115 10.66 3.84 2.20
#